data_AF-A0A6B9F820-F1
#
_entry.id   AF-A0A6B9F820-F1
#
_cell.length_a   1.000
_cell.length_b   1.000
_cell.length_c   1.000
_cell.angle_alpha   90.00
_cell.angle_beta   90.00
_cell.angle_gamma   90.00
#
_symmetry.space_group_name_H-M   'P 1'
#
loop_
_entity.id
_entity.type
_entity.pdbx_description
1 polymer ?
#
loop_
_entity_poly.entity_id
_entity_poly.type
_entity_poly.pdbx_seq_one_letter_code
_entity_poly.pdbx_strand_id
1 'polypeptide(L)'
;MSDAGDPDAAEDDSSRRRLLVLLGSGLLAVVGAGFGTAPRFDDDPASDPDLSIEYDVTADRPPTSTPTPAGEATDADPTPAPDTPADDGGSTERPSDQTADGSPADGSGWLDGDRNPPPAGTGTAVPPDDPVAAAVPPVALDDVVPGDGGTVDLSLSLSGSPARLWVRGTVTDVAEGGVTDAERSAGDGGPPGELQEYVRVRLWYDDADGRPVYEGSLAGLDAVSEWIPLTDACVAAGAHAVRFRWELPADAPNRVQTDSVSFSLGVAADAGEC
;
A
#
# COMPACT_ATOMS: atom_id res chain seq x y z
N MET A 1 8.63 -19.48 76.44
CA MET A 1 8.67 -19.22 74.99
C MET A 1 7.24 -19.08 74.54
N SER A 2 6.85 -17.83 74.26
CA SER A 2 5.61 -17.47 73.58
C SER A 2 5.55 -18.14 72.20
N ASP A 3 4.37 -18.50 71.73
CA ASP A 3 3.77 -17.73 70.64
C ASP A 3 2.28 -18.05 70.50
N ALA A 4 1.50 -17.00 70.24
CA ALA A 4 0.07 -17.02 70.10
C ALA A 4 -0.31 -17.25 68.63
N GLY A 5 -1.20 -18.20 68.39
CA GLY A 5 -2.07 -18.17 67.24
C GLY A 5 -3.49 -17.95 67.75
N ASP A 6 -4.16 -16.92 67.24
CA ASP A 6 -5.63 -16.92 67.18
C ASP A 6 -6.10 -16.00 66.03
N PRO A 7 -6.82 -16.55 65.04
CA PRO A 7 -7.51 -15.83 63.99
C PRO A 7 -9.01 -15.65 64.30
N ASP A 8 -9.52 -14.50 63.84
CA ASP A 8 -10.86 -14.31 63.27
C ASP A 8 -12.15 -14.71 64.04
N ALA A 9 -13.05 -13.70 64.06
CA ALA A 9 -14.47 -13.79 63.66
C ALA A 9 -15.60 -13.85 64.70
N ALA A 10 -16.70 -13.26 64.22
CA ALA A 10 -18.13 -13.47 64.51
C ALA A 10 -18.70 -12.73 65.74
N GLU A 11 -19.49 -11.65 65.54
CA GLU A 11 -20.96 -11.66 65.29
C GLU A 11 -21.78 -11.91 66.58
N ASP A 12 -22.59 -10.94 67.03
CA ASP A 12 -24.06 -11.08 67.09
C ASP A 12 -24.82 -9.88 67.72
N ASP A 13 -25.86 -9.48 66.99
CA ASP A 13 -27.23 -9.05 67.32
C ASP A 13 -27.62 -8.19 68.56
N SER A 14 -28.20 -7.02 68.23
CA SER A 14 -29.51 -6.45 68.66
C SER A 14 -29.94 -6.37 70.14
N SER A 15 -30.28 -5.15 70.62
CA SER A 15 -31.67 -4.77 70.99
C SER A 15 -31.79 -3.57 71.97
N ARG A 16 -32.26 -2.43 71.42
CA ARG A 16 -33.31 -1.49 71.91
C ARG A 16 -33.17 -0.76 73.26
N ARG A 17 -33.15 0.59 73.19
CA ARG A 17 -34.06 1.45 73.98
C ARG A 17 -34.45 2.73 73.22
N ARG A 18 -35.77 2.97 73.20
CA ARG A 18 -36.51 4.04 72.51
C ARG A 18 -36.30 5.39 73.18
N LEU A 19 -36.18 6.47 72.40
CA LEU A 19 -36.74 7.77 72.78
C LEU A 19 -37.22 8.51 71.54
N LEU A 20 -38.53 8.78 71.52
CA LEU A 20 -39.26 9.56 70.52
C LEU A 20 -39.15 11.04 70.89
N VAL A 21 -38.82 11.90 69.92
CA VAL A 21 -39.24 13.31 69.92
C VAL A 21 -39.74 13.66 68.52
N LEU A 22 -41.06 13.84 68.43
CA LEU A 22 -41.78 14.49 67.34
C LEU A 22 -41.77 16.00 67.57
N LEU A 23 -41.58 16.80 66.51
CA LEU A 23 -42.00 18.21 66.30
C LEU A 23 -41.24 18.67 65.04
N GLY A 24 -41.78 19.25 63.98
CA GLY A 24 -43.11 19.73 63.65
C GLY A 24 -42.95 20.71 62.46
N SER A 25 -43.91 20.69 61.53
CA SER A 25 -44.32 21.79 60.62
C SER A 25 -43.29 22.46 59.69
N GLY A 26 -43.51 22.30 58.38
CA GLY A 26 -42.90 23.13 57.34
C GLY A 26 -43.46 22.84 55.95
N LEU A 27 -44.76 23.09 55.75
CA LEU A 27 -45.37 23.19 54.41
C LEU A 27 -44.87 24.48 53.76
N LEU A 28 -43.90 24.40 52.85
CA LEU A 28 -43.57 25.51 51.96
C LEU A 28 -44.03 25.14 50.55
N ALA A 29 -45.23 25.61 50.18
CA ALA A 29 -45.68 25.63 48.80
C ALA A 29 -44.90 26.73 48.06
N VAL A 30 -43.83 26.34 47.36
CA VAL A 30 -43.19 27.22 46.36
C VAL A 30 -43.86 26.92 45.02
N VAL A 31 -44.81 27.76 44.66
CA VAL A 31 -45.27 27.91 43.28
C VAL A 31 -44.17 28.65 42.53
N GLY A 32 -43.27 27.90 41.89
CA GLY A 32 -42.31 28.39 40.91
C GLY A 32 -42.75 27.95 39.52
N ALA A 33 -43.33 28.86 38.75
CA ALA A 33 -43.69 28.64 37.35
C ALA A 33 -42.53 29.12 36.44
N GLY A 34 -42.10 28.25 35.51
CA GLY A 34 -41.20 28.55 34.38
C GLY A 34 -39.71 28.60 34.77
N PHE A 35 -38.75 28.11 34.00
CA PHE A 35 -38.69 27.86 32.56
C PHE A 35 -37.58 26.82 32.29
N GLY A 36 -37.76 25.94 31.30
CA GLY A 36 -36.66 25.29 30.58
C GLY A 36 -35.75 24.37 31.39
N THR A 37 -36.11 23.09 31.50
CA THR A 37 -35.09 22.05 31.34
C THR A 37 -34.52 22.23 29.94
N ALA A 38 -33.43 22.98 29.80
CA ALA A 38 -32.55 22.75 28.66
C ALA A 38 -32.19 21.26 28.72
N PRO A 39 -32.28 20.49 27.63
CA PRO A 39 -31.52 19.26 27.60
C PRO A 39 -30.09 19.70 27.96
N ARG A 40 -29.52 19.10 29.01
CA ARG A 40 -28.07 18.95 28.97
C ARG A 40 -27.86 18.22 27.67
N PHE A 41 -27.27 18.92 26.68
CA PHE A 41 -26.56 18.20 25.65
C PHE A 41 -25.58 17.35 26.46
N ASP A 42 -25.89 16.07 26.56
CA ASP A 42 -24.86 15.08 26.77
C ASP A 42 -23.88 15.35 25.62
N ASP A 43 -22.89 16.21 25.87
CA ASP A 43 -21.57 16.05 25.26
C ASP A 43 -21.09 14.68 25.79
N ASP A 44 -21.69 13.62 25.25
CA ASP A 44 -20.99 12.36 25.15
C ASP A 44 -19.74 12.75 24.36
N PRO A 45 -18.53 12.67 24.97
CA PRO A 45 -17.33 13.03 24.25
C PRO A 45 -17.39 12.25 22.94
N ALA A 46 -17.30 12.98 21.82
CA ALA A 46 -17.38 12.36 20.51
C ALA A 46 -16.42 11.17 20.52
N SER A 47 -16.96 9.97 20.27
CA SER A 47 -16.18 8.74 20.48
C SER A 47 -14.93 8.79 19.61
N ASP A 48 -13.80 8.34 20.13
CA ASP A 48 -12.55 8.31 19.36
C ASP A 48 -12.77 7.62 18.00
N PRO A 49 -12.13 8.09 16.92
CA PRO A 49 -12.25 7.44 15.63
C PRO A 49 -11.69 6.01 15.71
N ASP A 50 -12.39 5.05 15.12
CA ASP A 50 -11.92 3.67 14.96
C ASP A 50 -11.93 3.28 13.49
N LEU A 51 -10.83 2.70 13.02
CA LEU A 51 -10.58 2.42 11.61
C LEU A 51 -10.27 0.95 11.39
N SER A 52 -11.01 0.32 10.48
CA SER A 52 -10.73 -1.03 9.99
C SER A 52 -10.63 -1.07 8.46
N ILE A 53 -9.87 -2.04 7.95
CA ILE A 53 -9.58 -2.19 6.52
C ILE A 53 -9.98 -3.60 6.06
N GLU A 54 -10.82 -3.67 5.05
CA GLU A 54 -10.97 -4.85 4.19
C GLU A 54 -10.26 -4.57 2.85
N TYR A 55 -9.66 -5.58 2.23
CA TYR A 55 -8.91 -5.38 0.98
C TYR A 55 -9.09 -6.55 -0.01
N ASP A 56 -9.01 -6.23 -1.30
CA ASP A 56 -8.97 -7.16 -2.42
C ASP A 56 -7.76 -6.88 -3.31
N VAL A 57 -7.13 -7.92 -3.85
CA VAL A 57 -5.99 -7.80 -4.77
C VAL A 57 -6.34 -8.48 -6.09
N THR A 58 -6.36 -7.69 -7.15
CA THR A 58 -6.62 -8.15 -8.51
C THR A 58 -5.39 -7.93 -9.39
N ALA A 59 -4.81 -9.00 -9.94
CA ALA A 59 -3.73 -8.91 -10.92
C ALA A 59 -4.28 -8.66 -12.34
N ASP A 60 -3.61 -7.81 -13.11
CA ASP A 60 -3.86 -7.50 -14.50
C ASP A 60 -2.64 -7.93 -15.33
N ARG A 61 -2.69 -9.13 -15.91
CA ARG A 61 -1.63 -9.63 -16.78
C ARG A 61 -2.06 -9.52 -18.23
N PRO A 62 -1.29 -8.86 -19.12
CA PRO A 62 -1.56 -8.89 -20.54
C PRO A 62 -1.48 -10.33 -21.05
N PRO A 63 -2.29 -10.70 -22.07
CA PRO A 63 -2.25 -12.05 -22.61
C PRO A 63 -0.86 -12.32 -23.18
N THR A 64 -0.22 -13.40 -22.70
CA THR A 64 1.01 -13.90 -23.31
C THR A 64 0.70 -14.20 -24.78
N SER A 65 1.38 -13.52 -25.70
CA SER A 65 1.27 -13.85 -27.12
C SER A 65 1.82 -15.25 -27.32
N THR A 66 0.96 -16.27 -27.40
CA THR A 66 1.34 -17.62 -27.82
C THR A 66 1.99 -17.48 -29.20
N PRO A 67 3.27 -17.86 -29.38
CA PRO A 67 3.84 -17.85 -30.71
C PRO A 67 2.98 -18.77 -31.57
N THR A 68 2.42 -18.22 -32.64
CA THR A 68 1.70 -19.01 -33.65
C THR A 68 2.67 -20.07 -34.13
N PRO A 69 2.35 -21.38 -34.02
CA PRO A 69 3.20 -22.41 -34.60
C PRO A 69 3.35 -22.07 -36.07
N ALA A 70 4.59 -21.90 -36.54
CA ALA A 70 4.86 -21.77 -37.96
C ALA A 70 4.25 -23.01 -38.63
N GLY A 71 3.14 -22.81 -39.34
CA GLY A 71 2.44 -23.86 -40.05
C GLY A 71 3.40 -24.49 -41.04
N GLU A 72 3.70 -25.76 -40.82
CA GLU A 72 4.40 -26.63 -41.75
C GLU A 72 3.58 -26.70 -43.04
N ALA A 73 4.13 -26.12 -44.10
CA ALA A 73 3.69 -26.23 -45.47
C ALA A 73 4.96 -26.67 -46.25
N THR A 74 5.02 -27.74 -47.02
CA THR A 74 4.00 -28.49 -47.75
C THR A 74 4.51 -29.89 -48.06
N ASP A 75 3.56 -30.83 -48.08
CA ASP A 75 3.61 -32.12 -48.76
C ASP A 75 4.08 -31.96 -50.24
N ALA A 76 5.11 -32.70 -50.64
CA ALA A 76 5.51 -32.87 -52.03
C ALA A 76 5.91 -34.34 -52.27
N ASP A 77 5.04 -35.00 -53.03
CA ASP A 77 5.07 -36.39 -53.52
C ASP A 77 6.41 -36.77 -54.20
N PRO A 78 6.86 -38.05 -54.12
CA PRO A 78 8.19 -38.47 -54.54
C PRO A 78 8.23 -38.87 -56.02
N THR A 79 9.34 -38.60 -56.69
CA THR A 79 9.66 -39.22 -57.99
C THR A 79 11.15 -39.58 -58.01
N PRO A 80 11.54 -40.78 -58.49
CA PRO A 80 12.84 -41.37 -58.17
C PRO A 80 13.99 -40.82 -59.04
N ALA A 81 15.16 -40.78 -58.42
CA ALA A 81 16.44 -40.41 -59.03
C ALA A 81 16.90 -41.44 -60.10
N PRO A 82 17.82 -41.01 -60.97
CA PRO A 82 18.91 -41.88 -61.41
C PRO A 82 20.30 -41.27 -61.10
N ASP A 83 21.10 -42.11 -60.46
CA ASP A 83 22.55 -42.31 -60.54
C ASP A 83 23.55 -41.12 -60.52
N THR A 84 24.30 -41.10 -59.41
CA THR A 84 25.63 -40.48 -59.15
C THR A 84 26.67 -40.76 -60.26
N PRO A 85 27.78 -39.97 -60.39
CA PRO A 85 28.91 -40.09 -59.44
C PRO A 85 29.58 -38.77 -59.01
N ALA A 86 30.29 -38.91 -57.88
CA ALA A 86 31.03 -37.92 -57.10
C ALA A 86 32.12 -37.16 -57.86
N ASP A 87 32.43 -35.96 -57.37
CA ASP A 87 33.79 -35.42 -57.44
C ASP A 87 34.10 -34.57 -56.18
N ASP A 88 35.35 -34.70 -55.74
CA ASP A 88 35.91 -34.30 -54.46
C ASP A 88 36.44 -32.85 -54.45
N GLY A 89 36.43 -32.24 -53.26
CA GLY A 89 37.60 -31.51 -52.78
C GLY A 89 37.59 -29.97 -52.77
N GLY A 90 38.19 -29.41 -51.71
CA GLY A 90 38.76 -28.05 -51.67
C GLY A 90 37.98 -27.09 -50.77
N SER A 91 38.30 -26.97 -49.48
CA SER A 91 39.33 -26.07 -48.91
C SER A 91 38.73 -24.78 -48.32
N THR A 92 38.94 -24.65 -47.00
CA THR A 92 39.27 -23.44 -46.20
C THR A 92 39.20 -22.08 -46.91
N GLU A 93 38.62 -21.06 -46.24
CA GLU A 93 39.26 -19.75 -45.98
C GLU A 93 38.53 -18.98 -44.86
N ARG A 94 39.28 -18.02 -44.30
CA ARG A 94 39.20 -17.36 -42.99
C ARG A 94 38.49 -15.97 -43.11
N PRO A 95 38.45 -15.13 -42.05
CA PRO A 95 37.47 -14.06 -41.86
C PRO A 95 37.82 -12.77 -42.59
N SER A 96 36.82 -11.90 -42.77
CA SER A 96 37.02 -10.52 -43.22
C SER A 96 36.51 -9.53 -42.19
N ASP A 97 37.51 -8.88 -41.60
CA ASP A 97 37.54 -7.60 -40.90
C ASP A 97 36.84 -6.49 -41.73
N GLN A 98 36.03 -5.67 -41.07
CA GLN A 98 35.72 -4.32 -41.55
C GLN A 98 35.73 -3.36 -40.35
N THR A 99 36.81 -2.61 -40.30
CA THR A 99 37.04 -1.40 -39.50
C THR A 99 36.65 -0.16 -40.32
N ALA A 100 35.90 0.74 -39.70
CA ALA A 100 35.83 2.20 -39.96
C ALA A 100 34.97 2.77 -38.82
N ASP A 101 35.58 3.16 -37.69
CA ASP A 101 36.13 4.48 -37.39
C ASP A 101 35.09 5.62 -37.45
N GLY A 102 34.89 6.26 -36.30
CA GLY A 102 33.85 7.25 -36.03
C GLY A 102 33.56 7.41 -34.54
N SER A 103 34.57 7.81 -33.75
CA SER A 103 34.39 8.39 -32.41
C SER A 103 34.41 9.92 -32.49
N PRO A 104 33.98 10.68 -31.46
CA PRO A 104 32.85 10.47 -30.55
C PRO A 104 31.89 11.69 -30.60
N ALA A 105 30.64 11.52 -30.16
CA ALA A 105 29.79 12.66 -29.81
C ALA A 105 29.30 12.47 -28.38
N ASP A 106 29.57 13.49 -27.59
CA ASP A 106 29.28 13.65 -26.18
C ASP A 106 27.81 13.37 -25.84
N GLY A 107 27.61 12.66 -24.73
CA GLY A 107 26.29 12.34 -24.20
C GLY A 107 26.33 11.97 -22.73
N SER A 108 27.23 12.59 -21.95
CA SER A 108 27.07 12.68 -20.51
C SER A 108 25.88 13.59 -20.22
N GLY A 109 24.75 13.04 -19.79
CA GLY A 109 23.59 13.88 -19.50
C GLY A 109 22.33 13.16 -19.05
N TRP A 110 22.44 12.19 -18.14
CA TRP A 110 21.32 11.77 -17.29
C TRP A 110 21.85 11.41 -15.90
N LEU A 111 22.48 12.39 -15.26
CA LEU A 111 22.57 12.50 -13.81
C LEU A 111 21.93 13.85 -13.47
N ASP A 112 20.95 13.79 -12.58
CA ASP A 112 20.25 14.90 -11.90
C ASP A 112 19.13 15.66 -12.66
N GLY A 113 17.90 15.47 -12.15
CA GLY A 113 16.66 16.17 -12.55
C GLY A 113 15.70 15.19 -13.23
N ASP A 114 14.80 14.49 -12.53
CA ASP A 114 13.64 15.08 -11.88
C ASP A 114 13.22 14.26 -10.66
N ARG A 115 13.68 14.64 -9.47
CA ARG A 115 12.86 14.49 -8.26
C ARG A 115 11.79 15.56 -8.35
N ASN A 116 10.74 15.32 -9.13
CA ASN A 116 9.59 16.19 -9.09
C ASN A 116 8.86 15.85 -7.77
N PRO A 117 8.89 16.71 -6.74
CA PRO A 117 8.02 16.51 -5.60
C PRO A 117 6.57 16.52 -6.12
N PRO A 118 5.65 15.74 -5.51
CA PRO A 118 4.25 15.77 -5.90
C PRO A 118 3.74 17.22 -5.89
N PRO A 119 2.84 17.61 -6.82
CA PRO A 119 2.27 18.95 -6.81
C PRO A 119 1.60 19.17 -5.46
N ALA A 120 2.11 20.17 -4.72
CA ALA A 120 1.55 20.60 -3.46
C ALA A 120 0.07 20.95 -3.68
N GLY A 121 -0.82 20.09 -3.19
CA GLY A 121 -2.19 20.46 -2.92
C GLY A 121 -2.17 21.70 -2.03
N THR A 122 -2.96 22.71 -2.40
CA THR A 122 -3.16 23.91 -1.59
C THR A 122 -3.86 23.53 -0.29
N GLY A 123 -3.06 23.18 0.72
CA GLY A 123 -3.48 22.72 2.03
C GLY A 123 -2.53 21.62 2.50
N THR A 124 -1.35 21.96 3.00
CA THR A 124 -0.48 20.99 3.67
C THR A 124 -1.12 20.66 5.01
N ALA A 125 -2.06 19.72 5.01
CA ALA A 125 -2.51 19.07 6.22
C ALA A 125 -1.26 18.50 6.91
N VAL A 126 -1.07 18.83 8.19
CA VAL A 126 0.02 18.27 8.98
C VAL A 126 -0.47 16.94 9.56
N PRO A 127 0.24 15.82 9.36
CA PRO A 127 -0.15 14.57 9.98
C PRO A 127 -0.02 14.68 11.52
N PRO A 128 -0.98 14.18 12.29
CA PRO A 128 -0.94 14.27 13.75
C PRO A 128 0.15 13.37 14.35
N ASP A 129 0.45 13.60 15.63
CA ASP A 129 1.45 12.84 16.37
C ASP A 129 1.05 11.38 16.67
N ASP A 130 -0.26 11.04 16.70
CA ASP A 130 -0.76 9.70 17.05
C ASP A 130 -2.13 9.35 16.40
N PRO A 131 -2.21 9.16 15.07
CA PRO A 131 -3.44 8.78 14.40
C PRO A 131 -3.73 7.27 14.56
N VAL A 132 -5.00 6.87 14.51
CA VAL A 132 -5.39 5.46 14.56
C VAL A 132 -5.00 4.78 13.24
N ALA A 133 -4.00 3.90 13.30
CA ALA A 133 -3.42 3.26 12.12
C ALA A 133 -3.88 1.80 11.94
N ALA A 134 -4.25 1.46 10.71
CA ALA A 134 -4.47 0.09 10.24
C ALA A 134 -3.62 -0.15 8.98
N ALA A 135 -3.23 -1.40 8.69
CA ALA A 135 -2.41 -1.70 7.51
C ALA A 135 -2.83 -3.02 6.87
N VAL A 136 -2.69 -3.08 5.54
CA VAL A 136 -2.82 -4.35 4.81
C VAL A 136 -1.55 -5.20 5.03
N PRO A 137 -1.66 -6.54 5.07
CA PRO A 137 -0.50 -7.42 5.00
C PRO A 137 0.36 -7.14 3.77
N PRO A 138 1.67 -7.45 3.79
CA PRO A 138 2.52 -7.26 2.62
C PRO A 138 1.98 -7.98 1.37
N VAL A 139 1.92 -7.24 0.27
CA VAL A 139 1.63 -7.73 -1.07
C VAL A 139 2.96 -7.95 -1.76
N ALA A 140 3.21 -9.19 -2.20
CA ALA A 140 4.43 -9.57 -2.91
C ALA A 140 4.22 -9.47 -4.43
N LEU A 141 5.18 -8.84 -5.11
CA LEU A 141 5.29 -8.76 -6.55
C LEU A 141 6.48 -9.62 -6.98
N ASP A 142 6.20 -10.88 -7.29
CA ASP A 142 7.16 -11.87 -7.79
C ASP A 142 6.85 -12.22 -9.25
N ASP A 143 7.88 -12.62 -10.01
CA ASP A 143 7.78 -13.02 -11.42
C ASP A 143 7.05 -11.96 -12.29
N VAL A 144 7.30 -10.68 -12.02
CA VAL A 144 6.66 -9.57 -12.73
C VAL A 144 7.35 -9.36 -14.07
N VAL A 145 6.57 -9.42 -15.15
CA VAL A 145 7.09 -9.13 -16.49
C VAL A 145 6.68 -7.73 -16.97
N PRO A 146 7.46 -7.09 -17.86
CA PRO A 146 7.06 -5.81 -18.44
C PRO A 146 5.65 -5.84 -19.03
N GLY A 147 4.80 -4.92 -18.59
CA GLY A 147 3.37 -4.83 -18.92
C GLY A 147 2.43 -5.45 -17.90
N ASP A 148 2.92 -6.22 -16.92
CA ASP A 148 2.11 -6.70 -15.80
C ASP A 148 1.69 -5.54 -14.90
N GLY A 149 0.50 -5.66 -14.33
CA GLY A 149 -0.01 -4.74 -13.34
C GLY A 149 -0.98 -5.39 -12.38
N GLY A 150 -1.58 -4.57 -11.55
CA GLY A 150 -2.62 -5.00 -10.63
C GLY A 150 -3.22 -3.84 -9.86
N THR A 151 -4.31 -4.15 -9.15
CA THR A 151 -5.04 -3.22 -8.31
C THR A 151 -5.23 -3.83 -6.92
N VAL A 152 -5.02 -3.02 -5.89
CA VAL A 152 -5.41 -3.29 -4.52
C VAL A 152 -6.55 -2.33 -4.20
N ASP A 153 -7.75 -2.85 -3.97
CA ASP A 153 -8.91 -2.09 -3.54
C ASP A 153 -9.05 -2.22 -2.02
N LEU A 154 -9.12 -1.10 -1.31
CA LEU A 154 -9.27 -1.04 0.14
C LEU A 154 -10.64 -0.45 0.48
N SER A 155 -11.42 -1.16 1.27
CA SER A 155 -12.67 -0.71 1.87
C SER A 155 -12.41 -0.39 3.34
N LEU A 156 -12.37 0.90 3.63
CA LEU A 156 -12.14 1.44 4.97
C LEU A 156 -13.48 1.63 5.68
N SER A 157 -13.61 1.12 6.90
CA SER A 157 -14.76 1.42 7.76
C SER A 157 -14.31 2.31 8.90
N LEU A 158 -14.76 3.58 8.88
CA LEU A 158 -14.54 4.56 9.94
C LEU A 158 -15.76 4.60 10.86
N SER A 159 -15.55 4.50 12.16
CA SER A 159 -16.59 4.67 13.18
C SER A 159 -16.16 5.70 14.23
N GLY A 160 -17.12 6.18 15.03
CA GLY A 160 -16.86 7.24 16.01
C GLY A 160 -16.90 8.65 15.39
N SER A 161 -15.94 9.48 15.77
CA SER A 161 -15.83 10.87 15.33
C SER A 161 -15.43 11.00 13.86
N PRO A 162 -15.83 12.08 13.16
CA PRO A 162 -15.26 12.42 11.87
C PRO A 162 -13.74 12.54 11.94
N ALA A 163 -13.05 12.17 10.87
CA ALA A 163 -11.60 12.15 10.84
C ALA A 163 -11.06 12.54 9.45
N ARG A 164 -9.84 13.08 9.39
CA ARG A 164 -9.05 13.13 8.16
C ARG A 164 -8.38 11.77 7.95
N LEU A 165 -8.39 11.28 6.71
CA LEU A 165 -7.76 10.02 6.35
C LEU A 165 -6.39 10.25 5.72
N TRP A 166 -5.47 9.34 6.01
CA TRP A 166 -4.08 9.40 5.61
C TRP A 166 -3.61 8.05 5.10
N VAL A 167 -2.62 8.03 4.20
CA VAL A 167 -2.03 6.79 3.68
C VAL A 167 -0.52 6.86 3.69
N ARG A 168 0.11 5.71 3.88
CA ARG A 168 1.55 5.50 3.72
C ARG A 168 1.79 4.20 2.99
N GLY A 169 2.61 4.23 1.93
CA GLY A 169 3.16 3.00 1.35
C GLY A 169 4.52 2.70 1.97
N THR A 170 4.81 1.42 2.14
CA THR A 170 6.12 0.98 2.64
C THR A 170 6.60 -0.22 1.84
N VAL A 171 7.81 -0.17 1.32
CA VAL A 171 8.50 -1.34 0.76
C VAL A 171 9.04 -2.15 1.93
N THR A 172 8.58 -3.39 2.05
CA THR A 172 8.84 -4.25 3.20
C THR A 172 9.93 -5.28 2.94
N ASP A 173 10.16 -5.63 1.67
CA ASP A 173 11.24 -6.52 1.25
C ASP A 173 11.63 -6.24 -0.21
N VAL A 174 12.92 -6.40 -0.52
CA VAL A 174 13.47 -6.34 -1.88
C VAL A 174 14.44 -7.49 -2.07
N ALA A 175 14.29 -8.23 -3.16
CA ALA A 175 15.11 -9.39 -3.46
C ALA A 175 15.52 -9.42 -4.93
N GLU A 176 16.74 -9.90 -5.16
CA GLU A 176 17.37 -9.98 -6.48
C GLU A 176 16.89 -11.20 -7.30
N GLY A 177 16.56 -12.31 -6.63
CA GLY A 177 16.21 -13.58 -7.27
C GLY A 177 17.33 -14.27 -8.07
N GLY A 178 18.42 -13.57 -8.41
CA GLY A 178 19.56 -14.05 -9.20
C GLY A 178 20.00 -13.01 -10.22
N VAL A 179 21.01 -13.30 -11.04
CA VAL A 179 21.39 -12.42 -12.16
C VAL A 179 21.58 -13.25 -13.41
N THR A 180 20.61 -13.20 -14.32
CA THR A 180 20.66 -13.84 -15.64
C THR A 180 21.68 -13.17 -16.56
N ASP A 181 22.01 -13.82 -17.68
CA ASP A 181 22.90 -13.22 -18.69
C ASP A 181 22.26 -11.98 -19.35
N ALA A 182 20.94 -11.95 -19.47
CA ALA A 182 20.20 -10.82 -20.00
C ALA A 182 20.28 -9.61 -19.06
N GLU A 183 20.08 -9.83 -17.76
CA GLU A 183 20.23 -8.82 -16.72
C GLU A 183 21.64 -8.25 -16.65
N ARG A 184 22.64 -9.14 -16.61
CA ARG A 184 24.06 -8.73 -16.63
C ARG A 184 24.41 -7.91 -17.86
N SER A 185 23.87 -8.28 -19.02
CA SER A 185 24.05 -7.52 -20.26
C SER A 185 23.32 -6.17 -20.23
N ALA A 186 22.24 -6.07 -19.46
CA ALA A 186 21.50 -4.83 -19.19
C ALA A 186 22.12 -3.99 -18.06
N GLY A 187 23.26 -4.41 -17.49
CA GLY A 187 24.02 -3.66 -16.49
C GLY A 187 23.63 -3.95 -15.04
N ASP A 188 22.91 -5.04 -14.81
CA ASP A 188 22.64 -5.52 -13.46
C ASP A 188 23.92 -6.00 -12.74
N GLY A 189 24.09 -5.51 -11.51
CA GLY A 189 25.23 -5.78 -10.63
C GLY A 189 24.97 -6.85 -9.57
N GLY A 190 23.75 -7.38 -9.47
CA GLY A 190 23.32 -8.18 -8.34
C GLY A 190 22.77 -7.34 -7.19
N PRO A 191 22.61 -7.95 -5.99
CA PRO A 191 21.80 -7.38 -4.91
C PRO A 191 22.19 -5.95 -4.48
N PRO A 192 21.21 -5.14 -4.01
CA PRO A 192 19.80 -5.50 -3.78
C PRO A 192 18.95 -5.45 -5.06
N GLY A 193 17.81 -6.14 -5.05
CA GLY A 193 16.83 -6.05 -6.14
C GLY A 193 16.28 -4.63 -6.30
N GLU A 194 15.90 -4.29 -7.52
CA GLU A 194 15.66 -2.92 -7.98
C GLU A 194 14.25 -2.72 -8.56
N LEU A 195 13.43 -3.77 -8.61
CA LEU A 195 12.08 -3.74 -9.18
C LEU A 195 11.21 -2.58 -8.64
N GLN A 196 11.33 -2.22 -7.36
CA GLN A 196 10.61 -1.10 -6.73
C GLN A 196 10.82 0.25 -7.43
N GLU A 197 11.96 0.44 -8.09
CA GLU A 197 12.28 1.68 -8.79
C GLU A 197 11.52 1.80 -10.12
N TYR A 198 11.14 0.67 -10.71
CA TYR A 198 10.51 0.58 -12.02
C TYR A 198 9.00 0.35 -11.96
N VAL A 199 8.49 -0.26 -10.88
CA VAL A 199 7.04 -0.39 -10.66
C VAL A 199 6.42 1.00 -10.49
N ARG A 200 5.53 1.38 -11.41
CA ARG A 200 4.74 2.60 -11.37
C ARG A 200 3.50 2.37 -10.54
N VAL A 201 3.20 3.31 -9.66
CA VAL A 201 2.06 3.24 -8.75
C VAL A 201 1.22 4.49 -8.83
N ARG A 202 -0.08 4.31 -8.65
CA ARG A 202 -1.07 5.38 -8.52
C ARG A 202 -2.04 5.05 -7.40
N LEU A 203 -2.33 6.03 -6.55
CA LEU A 203 -3.20 5.87 -5.39
C LEU A 203 -4.31 6.91 -5.44
N TRP A 204 -5.55 6.46 -5.33
CA TRP A 204 -6.75 7.31 -5.32
C TRP A 204 -7.57 7.06 -4.07
N TYR A 205 -8.14 8.13 -3.55
CA TYR A 205 -9.32 8.07 -2.71
C TYR A 205 -10.53 8.29 -3.62
N ASP A 206 -11.60 7.48 -3.48
CA ASP A 206 -12.81 7.58 -4.32
C ASP A 206 -13.64 8.82 -3.94
N ASP A 207 -13.06 9.99 -4.14
CA ASP A 207 -13.77 11.26 -4.15
C ASP A 207 -14.21 11.63 -5.58
N ALA A 208 -15.05 12.66 -5.68
CA ALA A 208 -15.65 13.07 -6.94
C ALA A 208 -14.65 13.60 -7.98
N ASP A 209 -13.41 13.89 -7.60
CA ASP A 209 -12.43 14.56 -8.45
C ASP A 209 -11.56 13.58 -9.24
N GLY A 210 -11.46 12.31 -8.81
CA GLY A 210 -10.80 11.22 -9.54
C GLY A 210 -9.29 11.42 -9.77
N ARG A 211 -8.70 12.40 -9.09
CA ARG A 211 -7.27 12.73 -9.15
C ARG A 211 -6.48 11.83 -8.20
N PRO A 212 -5.35 11.25 -8.62
CA PRO A 212 -4.54 10.46 -7.71
C PRO A 212 -3.97 11.36 -6.62
N VAL A 213 -3.97 10.87 -5.37
CA VAL A 213 -3.27 11.51 -4.25
C VAL A 213 -1.77 11.24 -4.31
N TYR A 214 -1.36 10.17 -5.01
CA TYR A 214 0.03 9.84 -5.30
C TYR A 214 0.15 9.20 -6.69
N GLU A 215 1.17 9.61 -7.43
CA GLU A 215 1.58 9.00 -8.70
C GLU A 215 3.12 9.03 -8.79
N GLY A 216 3.75 7.87 -9.01
CA GLY A 216 5.21 7.75 -8.97
C GLY A 216 5.71 6.32 -9.10
N SER A 217 6.94 6.06 -8.63
CA SER A 217 7.44 4.69 -8.44
C SER A 217 7.06 4.14 -7.07
N LEU A 218 7.06 2.82 -6.90
CA LEU A 218 6.86 2.18 -5.60
C LEU A 218 7.93 2.61 -4.59
N ALA A 219 9.20 2.68 -5.02
CA ALA A 219 10.29 3.24 -4.23
C ALA A 219 10.05 4.70 -3.83
N GLY A 220 9.50 5.49 -4.77
CA GLY A 220 9.16 6.88 -4.51
C GLY A 220 8.05 7.03 -3.47
N LEU A 221 7.12 6.08 -3.38
CA LEU A 221 6.06 6.07 -2.38
C LEU A 221 6.61 5.74 -1.00
N ASP A 222 7.50 4.74 -0.91
CA ASP A 222 8.20 4.37 0.34
C ASP A 222 9.12 5.49 0.85
N ALA A 223 9.73 6.24 -0.05
CA ALA A 223 10.59 7.38 0.29
C ALA A 223 9.81 8.57 0.91
N VAL A 224 8.47 8.59 0.82
CA VAL A 224 7.66 9.61 1.49
C VAL A 224 7.63 9.30 2.99
N SER A 225 8.46 10.02 3.75
CA SER A 225 8.55 9.84 5.21
C SER A 225 7.31 10.31 5.97
N GLU A 226 6.54 11.23 5.37
CA GLU A 226 5.30 11.77 5.94
C GLU A 226 4.08 11.01 5.43
N TRP A 227 3.00 11.04 6.20
CA TRP A 227 1.73 10.50 5.76
C TRP A 227 1.13 11.38 4.64
N ILE A 228 0.64 10.74 3.59
CA ILE A 228 -0.01 11.41 2.46
C ILE A 228 -1.49 11.59 2.81
N PRO A 229 -2.05 12.81 2.76
CA PRO A 229 -3.47 13.00 3.02
C PRO A 229 -4.30 12.33 1.91
N LEU A 230 -5.24 11.47 2.31
CA LEU A 230 -6.25 10.92 1.41
C LEU A 230 -7.42 11.89 1.22
N THR A 231 -7.72 12.71 2.24
CA THR A 231 -8.85 13.64 2.23
C THR A 231 -8.40 15.06 2.58
N ASP A 232 -8.89 16.05 1.82
CA ASP A 232 -8.61 17.47 2.11
C ASP A 232 -9.33 17.95 3.39
N ALA A 233 -10.50 17.37 3.69
CA ALA A 233 -11.33 17.67 4.85
C ALA A 233 -11.62 16.43 5.69
N CYS A 234 -12.17 16.65 6.89
CA CYS A 234 -12.71 15.59 7.73
C CYS A 234 -13.86 14.88 7.02
N VAL A 235 -13.86 13.56 7.06
CA VAL A 235 -14.93 12.71 6.56
C VAL A 235 -15.70 12.12 7.72
N ALA A 236 -17.02 12.00 7.55
CA ALA A 236 -17.88 11.40 8.56
C ALA A 236 -17.64 9.88 8.65
N ALA A 237 -18.00 9.29 9.79
CA ALA A 237 -18.06 7.84 9.94
C ALA A 237 -18.85 7.18 8.78
N GLY A 238 -18.36 6.04 8.30
CA GLY A 238 -18.90 5.36 7.14
C GLY A 238 -17.89 4.49 6.41
N ALA A 239 -18.27 4.05 5.22
CA ALA A 239 -17.41 3.31 4.31
C ALA A 239 -16.69 4.29 3.36
N HIS A 240 -15.39 4.07 3.19
CA HIS A 240 -14.54 4.86 2.29
C HIS A 240 -13.71 3.92 1.42
N ALA A 241 -13.54 4.27 0.15
CA ALA A 241 -12.81 3.44 -0.79
C ALA A 241 -11.47 4.10 -1.18
N VAL A 242 -10.40 3.31 -1.09
CA VAL A 242 -9.07 3.67 -1.60
C VAL A 242 -8.69 2.64 -2.65
N ARG A 243 -8.17 3.11 -3.78
CA ARG A 243 -7.65 2.25 -4.85
C ARG A 243 -6.16 2.50 -5.01
N PHE A 244 -5.39 1.43 -5.04
CA PHE A 244 -3.97 1.46 -5.36
C PHE A 244 -3.72 0.61 -6.60
N ARG A 245 -3.17 1.20 -7.66
CA ARG A 245 -2.80 0.49 -8.88
C ARG A 245 -1.29 0.46 -9.01
N TRP A 246 -0.75 -0.69 -9.38
CA TRP A 246 0.64 -0.86 -9.76
C TRP A 246 0.76 -1.40 -11.18
N GLU A 247 1.88 -1.11 -11.82
CA GLU A 247 2.22 -1.56 -13.17
C GLU A 247 3.73 -1.55 -13.34
N LEU A 248 4.29 -2.63 -13.90
CA LEU A 248 5.64 -2.58 -14.47
C LEU A 248 5.51 -2.13 -15.94
N PRO A 249 6.06 -0.97 -16.34
CA PRO A 249 5.95 -0.50 -17.71
C PRO A 249 6.44 -1.53 -18.73
N ALA A 250 5.81 -1.59 -19.91
CA ALA A 250 6.19 -2.53 -20.97
C ALA A 250 7.60 -2.30 -21.53
N ASP A 251 8.17 -1.12 -21.32
CA ASP A 251 9.54 -0.74 -21.66
C ASP A 251 10.52 -0.84 -20.48
N ALA A 252 10.10 -1.47 -19.36
CA ALA A 252 10.98 -1.72 -18.24
C ALA A 252 12.22 -2.51 -18.67
N PRO A 253 13.41 -2.17 -18.13
CA PRO A 253 14.66 -2.78 -18.57
C PRO A 253 14.74 -4.23 -18.13
N ASN A 254 15.49 -5.03 -18.89
CA ASN A 254 15.75 -6.43 -18.57
C ASN A 254 16.49 -6.65 -17.24
N ARG A 255 17.00 -5.61 -16.58
CA ARG A 255 17.78 -5.72 -15.34
C ARG A 255 16.98 -6.09 -14.09
N VAL A 256 15.64 -6.10 -14.16
CA VAL A 256 14.76 -6.38 -13.00
C VAL A 256 13.90 -7.64 -13.18
N GLN A 257 14.30 -8.56 -14.07
CA GLN A 257 13.44 -9.68 -14.46
C GLN A 257 13.30 -10.73 -13.37
N THR A 258 14.36 -11.00 -12.60
CA THR A 258 14.35 -11.95 -11.48
C THR A 258 14.07 -11.31 -10.14
N ASP A 259 14.03 -9.98 -10.10
CA ASP A 259 13.78 -9.23 -8.87
C ASP A 259 12.36 -9.47 -8.35
N SER A 260 12.23 -9.33 -7.03
CA SER A 260 10.92 -9.20 -6.40
C SER A 260 10.90 -8.09 -5.37
N VAL A 261 9.69 -7.56 -5.14
CA VAL A 261 9.44 -6.53 -4.13
C VAL A 261 8.17 -6.87 -3.37
N SER A 262 8.21 -6.70 -2.04
CA SER A 262 7.01 -6.70 -1.21
C SER A 262 6.72 -5.29 -0.71
N PHE A 263 5.44 -4.92 -0.64
CA PHE A 263 5.02 -3.64 -0.09
C PHE A 263 3.76 -3.78 0.78
N SER A 264 3.54 -2.84 1.69
CA SER A 264 2.30 -2.70 2.45
C SER A 264 1.75 -1.28 2.35
N LEU A 265 0.44 -1.15 2.57
CA LEU A 265 -0.25 0.13 2.66
C LEU A 265 -0.80 0.29 4.08
N GLY A 266 -0.32 1.30 4.79
CA GLY A 266 -0.90 1.77 6.04
C GLY A 266 -1.90 2.88 5.77
N VAL A 267 -3.00 2.90 6.51
CA VAL A 267 -4.00 3.96 6.51
C VAL A 267 -4.18 4.43 7.94
N ALA A 268 -4.33 5.74 8.14
CA ALA A 268 -4.60 6.29 9.46
C ALA A 268 -5.77 7.26 9.44
N ALA A 269 -6.48 7.35 10.57
CA ALA A 269 -7.57 8.29 10.79
C ALA A 269 -7.20 9.25 11.94
N ASP A 270 -7.45 10.53 11.73
CA ASP A 270 -7.18 11.60 12.69
C ASP A 270 -8.41 12.49 12.91
N ALA A 271 -8.90 12.55 14.15
CA ALA A 271 -9.97 13.46 14.54
C ALA A 271 -9.46 14.78 15.15
N GLY A 272 -8.15 14.97 15.35
CA GLY A 272 -7.59 16.10 16.10
C GLY A 272 -7.83 17.48 15.47
N GLU A 273 -8.06 17.53 14.16
CA GLU A 273 -8.41 18.76 13.43
C GLU A 273 -9.89 18.80 12.97
N CYS A 274 -10.71 17.88 13.51
CA CYS A 274 -12.14 17.76 13.30
C CYS A 274 -12.89 18.18 14.58
#